data_AF-A0A820Q344-F1
#
_entry.id   AF-A0A820Q344-F1
#
_cell.length_a   1.000
_cell.length_b   1.000
_cell.length_c   1.000
_cell.angle_alpha   90.00
_cell.angle_beta   90.00
_cell.angle_gamma   90.00
#
_symmetry.space_group_name_H-M   'P 1'
#
loop_
_entity.id
_entity.type
_entity.pdbx_description
1 polymer ?
#
loop_
_entity_poly.entity_id
_entity_poly.type
_entity_poly.pdbx_seq_one_letter_code
_entity_poly.pdbx_strand_id
1 'polypeptide(L)' 'YIPSSHWYDYYTGSLIQAKQEFITVNAPLETIPIFLQGGAIIPTQGYASNTKYSRNLIKKDLFDYI' A
#
# COMPACT_ATOMS: atom_id res chain seq x y z
N TYR A 1 -13.71 -10.99 1.65
CA TYR A 1 -13.04 -12.15 2.26
C TYR A 1 -11.55 -11.88 2.26
N ILE A 2 -10.90 -12.01 3.40
CA ILE A 2 -9.46 -11.82 3.52
C ILE A 2 -8.85 -13.07 4.20
N PRO A 3 -7.81 -13.70 3.62
CA PRO A 3 -7.17 -14.88 4.21
C PRO A 3 -6.53 -14.59 5.57
N SER A 4 -6.33 -15.65 6.36
CA SER A 4 -5.60 -15.56 7.63
C SER A 4 -4.17 -15.08 7.40
N SER A 5 -3.87 -13.86 7.84
CA SER A 5 -2.54 -13.25 7.75
C SER A 5 -2.50 -11.89 8.45
N HIS A 6 -1.32 -11.29 8.49
CA HIS A 6 -1.17 -9.87 8.74
C HIS A 6 -1.33 -9.13 7.41
N TRP A 7 -2.25 -8.17 7.36
CA TRP A 7 -2.50 -7.35 6.19
C TRP A 7 -2.27 -5.88 6.55
N TYR A 8 -1.74 -5.09 5.62
CA TYR A 8 -1.47 -3.68 5.84
C TYR A 8 -2.25 -2.85 4.85
N ASP A 9 -2.97 -1.83 5.33
CA ASP A 9 -3.58 -0.84 4.46
C ASP A 9 -2.48 -0.10 3.68
N TYR A 10 -2.56 -0.13 2.35
CA TYR A 10 -1.50 0.42 1.48
C TYR A 10 -1.26 1.92 1.69
N TYR A 11 -2.30 2.67 2.05
CA TYR A 11 -2.22 4.13 2.16
C TYR A 11 -1.75 4.58 3.53
N THR A 12 -2.22 3.92 4.59
CA THR A 12 -1.97 4.33 5.98
C THR A 12 -0.89 3.50 6.68
N GLY A 13 -0.56 2.32 6.16
CA GLY A 13 0.31 1.35 6.84
C GLY A 13 -0.35 0.67 8.05
N SER A 14 -1.64 0.87 8.28
CA SER A 14 -2.36 0.29 9.42
C SER A 14 -2.43 -1.23 9.30
N LEU A 15 -2.15 -1.94 10.40
CA LEU A 15 -2.22 -3.40 10.48
C LEU A 15 -3.67 -3.88 10.64
N ILE A 16 -4.03 -4.88 9.86
CA ILE A 16 -5.24 -5.69 9.95
C ILE A 16 -4.79 -7.13 10.18
N GLN A 17 -4.95 -7.63 11.40
CA GLN A 17 -4.68 -9.03 11.72
C GLN A 17 -5.93 -9.84 11.44
N ALA A 18 -5.97 -10.50 10.29
CA ALA A 18 -7.14 -11.27 9.87
C ALA A 18 -7.00 -12.74 10.22
N LYS A 19 -8.12 -13.38 10.62
CA LYS A 19 -8.21 -14.83 10.87
C LYS A 19 -9.18 -15.51 9.92
N GLN A 20 -8.99 -15.26 8.62
CA GLN A 20 -9.82 -15.82 7.55
C GLN A 20 -11.29 -15.39 7.67
N GLU A 21 -11.57 -14.13 7.36
CA GLU A 21 -12.86 -13.51 7.65
C GLU A 21 -13.36 -12.61 6.52
N PHE A 22 -14.64 -12.24 6.60
CA PHE A 22 -15.22 -11.20 5.76
C PHE A 22 -15.18 -9.89 6.52
N ILE A 23 -14.35 -8.95 6.07
CA ILE A 23 -14.29 -7.60 6.62
C ILE A 23 -15.13 -6.64 5.77
N THR A 24 -15.76 -5.67 6.43
CA THR A 24 -16.32 -4.49 5.78
C THR A 24 -15.29 -3.37 5.88
N VAL A 25 -14.98 -2.74 4.76
CA VAL A 25 -13.99 -1.66 4.67
C VAL A 25 -14.64 -0.43 4.08
N ASN A 26 -14.15 0.74 4.46
CA ASN A 26 -14.62 1.99 3.87
C ASN A 26 -14.12 2.07 2.42
N ALA A 27 -15.04 2.22 1.47
CA ALA A 27 -14.74 2.33 0.04
C ALA A 27 -15.35 3.63 -0.53
N PRO A 28 -14.78 4.80 -0.16
CA PRO A 28 -15.23 6.07 -0.70
C PRO A 28 -14.96 6.14 -2.22
N LEU A 29 -15.68 7.00 -2.93
CA LEU A 29 -15.59 7.10 -4.40
C LEU A 29 -14.16 7.39 -4.90
N GLU A 30 -13.39 8.16 -4.14
CA GLU A 30 -12.05 8.61 -4.50
C GLU A 30 -10.94 7.61 -4.17
N THR A 31 -11.24 6.50 -3.48
CA THR A 31 -10.20 5.57 -3.01
C THR A 31 -10.66 4.12 -3.08
N ILE A 32 -9.80 3.28 -3.68
CA ILE A 32 -10.00 1.85 -3.73
C ILE A 32 -9.27 1.22 -2.54
N PRO A 33 -9.92 0.41 -1.69
CA PRO A 33 -9.23 -0.28 -0.60
C PRO A 33 -8.20 -1.29 -1.13
N ILE A 34 -6.94 -1.14 -0.72
CA ILE A 34 -5.83 -2.03 -1.11
C ILE A 34 -5.11 -2.49 0.16
N PHE A 35 -4.89 -3.80 0.26
CA PHE A 35 -4.19 -4.41 1.39
C PHE A 35 -2.96 -5.19 0.92
N LEU A 36 -1.83 -4.94 1.57
CA LEU A 36 -0.58 -5.67 1.36
C LEU A 36 -0.47 -6.80 2.35
N GLN A 37 -0.05 -7.98 1.89
CA GLN A 37 0.21 -9.10 2.79
C GLN A 37 1.55 -8.90 3.53
N GLY A 38 1.56 -9.13 4.84
CA GLY A 38 2.76 -9.11 5.65
C GLY A 38 3.78 -10.14 5.19
N GLY A 39 5.06 -9.74 5.17
CA GLY A 39 6.16 -10.53 4.62
C GLY A 39 6.46 -10.28 3.14
N ALA A 40 5.65 -9.49 2.44
CA ALA A 40 5.96 -9.03 1.09
C ALA A 40 6.86 -7.78 1.11
N ILE A 41 7.84 -7.72 0.20
CA ILE A 41 8.61 -6.51 -0.11
C ILE A 41 8.05 -5.92 -1.40
N ILE A 42 7.52 -4.70 -1.34
CA ILE A 42 6.94 -4.02 -2.49
C ILE A 42 7.89 -2.92 -2.98
N PRO A 43 8.59 -3.11 -4.10
CA PRO A 43 9.37 -2.04 -4.70
C PRO A 43 8.42 -0.98 -5.27
N THR A 44 8.56 0.25 -4.81
CA THR A 44 7.80 1.39 -5.34
C THR A 44 8.70 2.32 -6.16
N GLN A 45 8.09 3.18 -6.97
CA GLN A 45 8.77 4.17 -7.81
C GLN A 45 8.01 5.51 -7.72
N GLY A 46 8.72 6.63 -7.85
CA GLY A 46 8.08 7.94 -7.92
C GLY A 46 7.15 8.04 -9.13
N TYR A 47 5.94 8.53 -8.93
CA TYR A 47 5.00 8.74 -10.03
C TYR A 47 5.42 9.96 -10.87
N ALA A 48 5.24 9.87 -12.19
CA ALA A 48 5.47 10.98 -13.12
C ALA A 48 4.48 10.88 -14.29
N SER A 49 4.46 11.89 -15.15
CA SER A 49 3.59 11.93 -16.33
C SER A 49 3.85 10.81 -17.34
N ASN A 50 5.04 10.20 -17.31
CA ASN A 50 5.37 9.01 -18.09
C ASN A 50 6.57 8.26 -17.48
N THR A 51 6.84 7.08 -18.04
CA THR A 51 7.92 6.19 -17.59
C THR A 51 9.32 6.76 -17.80
N LYS A 52 9.53 7.62 -18.81
CA LYS A 52 10.81 8.29 -19.07
C LYS A 52 11.18 9.25 -17.95
N TYR A 53 10.22 10.00 -17.41
CA TYR A 53 10.46 10.86 -16.27
C TYR A 53 10.53 10.06 -14.96
N SER A 54 9.59 9.14 -14.74
CA SER A 54 9.48 8.35 -13.50
C SER A 54 10.76 7.56 -13.17
N ARG A 55 11.46 7.02 -14.17
CA ARG A 55 12.71 6.23 -13.97
C ARG A 55 13.91 7.03 -13.46
N ASN A 56 13.90 8.34 -13.62
CA ASN A 56 15.00 9.22 -13.19
C ASN A 56 14.60 10.04 -11.95
N LEU A 57 13.38 9.86 -11.43
CA LEU A 57 13.00 10.47 -10.17
C LEU A 57 13.81 9.83 -9.05
N ILE A 58 14.61 10.64 -8.37
CA ILE A 58 15.15 10.27 -7.08
C ILE A 58 13.94 10.15 -6.15
N LYS A 59 13.72 8.97 -5.59
CA LYS A 59 12.81 8.85 -4.46
C LYS A 59 13.38 9.71 -3.35
N LYS A 60 12.67 10.79 -3.01
CA LYS A 60 12.74 11.30 -1.64
C LYS A 60 12.12 10.21 -0.79
N ASP A 61 12.95 9.47 -0.09
CA ASP A 61 12.47 8.37 0.72
C ASP A 61 11.62 8.95 1.86
N LEU A 62 10.56 8.23 2.23
CA LEU A 62 9.71 8.56 3.38
C LEU A 62 10.48 8.60 4.72
N PHE A 63 11.77 8.27 4.71
CA PHE A 63 12.70 8.35 5.84
C PHE A 63 13.46 9.68 5.92
N ASP A 64 13.38 10.56 4.92
CA ASP A 64 14.02 11.90 4.96
C ASP A 64 13.22 12.92 5.81
N TYR A 65 12.08 12.52 6.39
CA TYR A 65 11.19 13.36 7.21
C TYR A 65 11.09 12.89 8.67
N ILE A 66 12.12 12.21 9.18
CA ILE A 66 12.29 11.88 10.61
C ILE A 66 13.67 12.36 11.05
#